data_AF-T2GCE5-F1
#
_entry.id   AF-T2GCE5-F1
#
_cell.length_a   1.000
_cell.length_b   1.000
_cell.length_c   1.000
_cell.angle_alpha   90.00
_cell.angle_beta   90.00
_cell.angle_gamma   90.00
#
_symmetry.space_group_name_H-M   'P 1'
#
loop_
_entity.id
_entity.type
_entity.pdbx_description
1 polymer ?
#
loop_
_entity_poly.entity_id
_entity_poly.type
_entity_poly.pdbx_seq_one_letter_code
_entity_poly.pdbx_strand_id
1 'polypeptide(L)' 'MQHGESIHSMLPWDIPWWAPDHVVFFGVLYIVLGIVGTGVGIVVLKSIWDTWFCKKAQHH' A
#
# COMPACT_ATOMS: atom_id res chain seq x y z
N MET A 1 -10.57 -31.38 -23.78
CA MET A 1 -10.16 -30.02 -24.20
C MET A 1 -11.43 -29.24 -24.40
N GLN A 2 -11.80 -28.41 -23.43
CA GLN A 2 -13.10 -27.77 -23.30
C GLN A 2 -13.00 -26.36 -23.89
N HIS A 3 -13.80 -26.08 -24.91
CA HIS A 3 -13.75 -24.84 -25.69
C HIS A 3 -14.14 -23.63 -24.84
N GLY A 4 -13.14 -22.96 -24.26
CA GLY A 4 -13.32 -21.82 -23.34
C GLY A 4 -12.19 -21.62 -22.33
N GLU A 5 -11.13 -22.43 -22.39
CA GLU A 5 -9.85 -22.20 -21.73
C GLU A 5 -9.14 -20.94 -22.29
N SER A 6 -9.69 -19.75 -22.01
CA SER A 6 -8.97 -18.49 -22.13
C SER A 6 -7.84 -18.55 -21.10
N ILE A 7 -6.61 -18.59 -21.60
CA ILE A 7 -5.36 -18.44 -20.86
C ILE A 7 -5.58 -17.37 -19.79
N HIS A 8 -5.86 -17.77 -18.55
CA HIS A 8 -6.08 -16.82 -17.45
C HIS A 8 -4.70 -16.30 -17.10
N SER A 9 -4.27 -15.28 -17.81
CA SER A 9 -2.96 -14.71 -17.65
C SER A 9 -3.01 -13.86 -16.39
N MET A 10 -2.24 -14.22 -15.35
CA MET A 10 -2.10 -13.40 -14.14
C MET A 10 -1.33 -12.09 -14.41
N LEU A 11 -1.31 -11.63 -15.65
CA LEU A 11 -0.72 -10.36 -16.03
C LEU A 11 -1.57 -9.23 -15.41
N PRO A 12 -0.97 -8.19 -14.82
CA PRO A 12 -1.69 -7.11 -14.14
C PRO A 12 -2.77 -6.43 -14.99
N TRP A 13 -2.65 -6.52 -16.31
CA TRP A 13 -3.54 -5.92 -17.29
C TRP A 13 -4.81 -6.73 -17.57
N ASP A 14 -4.84 -8.03 -17.25
CA ASP A 14 -5.97 -8.95 -17.51
C ASP A 14 -6.75 -9.29 -16.22
N ILE A 15 -6.45 -8.59 -15.13
CA ILE A 15 -7.16 -8.76 -13.86
C ILE A 15 -8.50 -8.02 -13.93
N PRO A 16 -9.65 -8.70 -13.76
CA PRO A 16 -10.94 -8.05 -13.77
C PRO A 16 -11.15 -7.25 -12.47
N TRP A 17 -10.74 -5.98 -12.47
CA TRP A 17 -10.86 -5.05 -11.34
C TRP A 17 -12.30 -4.83 -10.86
N TRP A 18 -13.28 -5.12 -11.72
CA TRP A 18 -14.70 -5.03 -11.41
C TRP A 18 -15.28 -6.35 -10.86
N ALA A 19 -14.50 -7.44 -10.84
CA ALA A 19 -14.93 -8.69 -10.23
C ALA A 19 -15.13 -8.48 -8.71
N PRO A 20 -16.31 -8.83 -8.15
CA PRO A 20 -16.62 -8.57 -6.74
C PRO A 20 -15.58 -9.13 -5.76
N ASP A 21 -15.03 -10.30 -6.06
CA ASP A 21 -14.02 -10.97 -5.22
C ASP A 21 -12.72 -10.15 -5.12
N HIS A 22 -12.29 -9.56 -6.25
CA HIS A 22 -11.07 -8.74 -6.32
C HIS A 22 -11.26 -7.42 -5.57
N VAL A 23 -12.44 -6.78 -5.71
CA VAL A 23 -12.76 -5.53 -5.00
C VAL A 23 -12.71 -5.73 -3.49
N VAL A 24 -13.25 -6.84 -2.98
CA VAL A 24 -13.26 -7.13 -1.54
C VAL A 24 -11.84 -7.42 -1.03
N PHE A 25 -11.12 -8.31 -1.70
CA PHE A 25 -9.76 -8.69 -1.28
C PHE A 25 -8.80 -7.48 -1.30
N PHE A 26 -8.72 -6.77 -2.44
CA PHE A 26 -7.84 -5.61 -2.56
C PHE A 26 -8.31 -4.42 -1.73
N GLY A 27 -9.62 -4.24 -1.54
CA GLY A 27 -10.16 -3.21 -0.65
C GLY A 27 -9.66 -3.37 0.79
N VAL A 28 -9.82 -4.57 1.36
CA VAL A 28 -9.33 -4.87 2.71
C VAL A 28 -7.81 -4.73 2.78
N LEU A 29 -7.09 -5.26 1.78
CA LEU A 29 -5.64 -5.17 1.70
C LEU A 29 -5.16 -3.71 1.73
N TYR A 30 -5.75 -2.84 0.93
CA TYR A 30 -5.36 -1.43 0.87
C TYR A 30 -5.73 -0.67 2.14
N ILE A 31 -6.83 -1.02 2.80
CA ILE A 31 -7.18 -0.44 4.11
C ILE A 31 -6.10 -0.78 5.13
N VAL A 32 -5.72 -2.06 5.25
CA VAL A 32 -4.67 -2.50 6.19
C VAL A 32 -3.34 -1.83 5.86
N LEU A 33 -2.96 -1.81 4.58
CA LEU A 33 -1.73 -1.16 4.13
C LEU A 33 -1.75 0.34 4.43
N GLY A 34 -2.90 1.01 4.28
CA GLY A 34 -3.09 2.41 4.64
C GLY A 34 -2.91 2.65 6.14
N ILE A 35 -3.45 1.79 7.00
CA ILE A 35 -3.31 1.89 8.45
C ILE A 35 -1.84 1.73 8.86
N VAL A 36 -1.18 0.68 8.36
CA VAL A 36 0.23 0.41 8.70
C VAL A 36 1.13 1.49 8.13
N GLY A 37 0.94 1.88 6.87
CA GLY A 37 1.70 2.94 6.20
C GLY A 37 1.55 4.28 6.90
N THR A 38 0.34 4.64 7.33
CA THR A 38 0.10 5.88 8.10
C THR A 38 0.75 5.81 9.47
N GLY A 39 0.62 4.69 10.19
CA GLY A 39 1.24 4.50 11.50
C GLY A 39 2.76 4.63 11.44
N VAL A 40 3.42 3.94 10.50
CA VAL A 40 4.86 4.03 10.27
C VAL A 40 5.25 5.43 9.79
N GLY A 41 4.49 6.01 8.86
CA GLY A 41 4.75 7.34 8.30
C GLY A 41 4.77 8.42 9.37
N ILE A 42 3.81 8.42 10.29
CA ILE A 42 3.77 9.37 11.42
C ILE A 42 5.02 9.25 12.29
N VAL A 43 5.43 8.04 12.64
CA VAL A 43 6.60 7.81 13.49
C VAL A 43 7.89 8.26 12.80
N VAL A 44 8.04 7.95 11.51
CA VAL A 44 9.21 8.36 10.71
C VAL A 44 9.27 9.89 10.60
N LEU A 45 8.16 10.54 10.26
CA LEU A 45 8.09 12.01 10.18
C LEU A 45 8.42 12.66 11.52
N LYS A 46 7.88 12.12 12.62
CA LYS A 46 8.19 12.61 13.97
C LYS A 46 9.67 12.45 14.31
N SER A 47 10.26 11.30 13.99
CA SER A 47 11.69 11.05 14.23
C SER A 47 12.59 12.02 13.44
N ILE A 48 12.25 12.29 12.18
CA ILE A 48 12.96 13.27 11.36
C ILE A 48 12.83 14.67 11.96
N TRP A 49 11.62 15.06 12.36
CA TRP A 49 11.37 16.36 12.99
C TRP A 49 12.20 16.52 14.27
N ASP A 50 12.13 15.56 15.18
CA ASP A 50 12.88 15.60 16.44
C ASP A 50 14.40 15.66 16.19
N THR A 51 14.91 14.94 15.19
CA THR A 51 16.32 14.99 14.80
C THR A 51 16.72 16.35 14.22
N TRP A 52 15.91 16.92 13.33
CA TRP A 52 16.20 18.22 12.71
C TRP A 52 16.12 19.37 13.72
N PHE A 53 15.13 19.36 14.62
CA PHE A 53 14.99 20.38 15.65
C PHE A 53 16.09 20.29 16.71
N CYS A 54 16.47 19.08 17.15
CA CYS A 54 17.62 18.91 18.05
C CYS A 54 18.93 19.34 17.40
N LYS A 55 19.15 19.04 16.12
CA LYS A 55 20.35 19.47 15.40
C LYS A 55 20.44 20.99 15.25
N LYS A 56 19.30 21.67 15.07
CA LYS A 56 19.22 23.13 14.98
C LYS A 56 19.45 23.83 16.32
N ALA A 57 19.07 23.22 17.44
CA ALA A 57 19.29 23.74 18.78
C ALA A 57 20.76 23.63 19.26
N GLN A 58 21.53 22.67 18.75
CA GLN A 58 22.93 22.46 19.13
C GLN A 58 23.92 23.43 18.46
N HIS A 59 23.47 24.16 17.43
CA HIS A 59 24.30 25.08 16.64
C HIS A 59 24.09 26.57 16.98
N HIS A 60 23.34 26.87 18.05
CA HIS A 60 23.08 28.21 18.58
C HIS A 60 23.65 28.37 19.98
#